data_AF-A0A1X6Z6M6-F1
#
_entry.id   AF-A0A1X6Z6M6-F1
#
_cell.length_a   1.000
_cell.length_b   1.000
_cell.length_c   1.000
_cell.angle_alpha   90.00
_cell.angle_beta   90.00
_cell.angle_gamma   90.00
#
_symmetry.space_group_name_H-M   'P 1'
#
loop_
_entity.id
_entity.type
_entity.pdbx_description
1 polymer ?
#
loop_
_entity_poly.entity_id
_entity_poly.type
_entity_poly.pdbx_seq_one_letter_code
_entity_poly.pdbx_strand_id
1 'polypeptide(L)'
;MRQPQAKPHFSQPVRQILSMLVALGLVAAGLVLGREVLRGIFLTNPWLNSAISAFFVLGVLTCFWQVIALIRSVGWIESFVRTPKTTGPAPGLLLPLATLLRSRGARMHISPDSARSILESVGQRIDEEREITRYLSNTLIFLGLLGTFYGLATTVPALVDTIRSLDPSEGESGTAIFERLQQGLEAQLGGMGTAFSSSLLGLAGSLVVGLLELFASHGQNRFYRELEEWLSTITRLGYASGEEQQPASNGDGGLLAQMVEHLGERMEGLSLAVGAAGEARRESEARIAALTETLARIAERMDPAAERAALERVAEGQERVHAALERAAEGGNDSETRMRLRNMDVQLLRILEEIAAGRQEMLAELRTDLAGLSRVLRETGHPGGLRATRGHPDH
;
A
#
# COMPACT_ATOMS: atom_id res chain seq x y z
N MET A 1 -12.10 9.20 -46.16
CA MET A 1 -12.02 7.82 -45.62
C MET A 1 -11.95 7.92 -44.10
N ARG A 2 -12.83 7.25 -43.35
CA ARG A 2 -12.81 7.28 -41.87
C ARG A 2 -11.65 6.40 -41.39
N GLN A 3 -10.64 7.00 -40.76
CA GLN A 3 -9.51 6.26 -40.18
C GLN A 3 -10.02 5.25 -39.13
N PRO A 4 -9.39 4.06 -39.03
CA PRO A 4 -9.79 3.05 -38.05
C PRO A 4 -9.48 3.60 -36.65
N GLN A 5 -10.52 3.99 -35.92
CA GLN A 5 -10.42 4.18 -34.47
C GLN A 5 -9.86 2.88 -33.89
N ALA A 6 -8.73 2.97 -33.18
CA ALA A 6 -8.14 1.84 -32.47
C ALA A 6 -9.18 1.28 -31.49
N LYS A 7 -9.91 0.24 -31.92
CA LYS A 7 -10.93 -0.40 -31.11
C LYS A 7 -10.20 -1.16 -30.00
N PRO A 8 -10.42 -0.85 -28.71
CA PRO A 8 -9.88 -1.65 -27.63
C PRO A 8 -10.49 -3.05 -27.74
N HIS A 9 -9.66 -4.06 -27.94
CA HIS A 9 -10.09 -5.46 -27.89
C HIS A 9 -9.49 -6.08 -26.63
N PHE A 10 -10.13 -5.84 -25.49
CA PHE A 10 -9.75 -6.45 -24.23
C PHE A 10 -10.45 -7.81 -24.09
N SER A 11 -9.69 -8.83 -23.73
CA SER A 11 -10.26 -10.18 -23.56
C SER A 11 -10.91 -10.28 -22.18
N GLN A 12 -12.19 -10.66 -22.13
CA GLN A 12 -12.82 -10.96 -20.85
C GLN A 12 -12.20 -12.22 -20.21
N PRO A 13 -12.02 -12.26 -18.88
CA PRO A 13 -11.35 -13.35 -18.17
C PRO A 13 -12.25 -14.60 -17.97
N VAL A 14 -13.05 -14.97 -18.98
CA VAL A 14 -14.04 -16.06 -18.88
C VAL A 14 -13.38 -17.41 -18.61
N ARG A 15 -12.23 -17.68 -19.24
CA ARG A 15 -11.49 -18.93 -19.03
C ARG A 15 -10.98 -19.05 -17.58
N GLN A 16 -10.51 -17.95 -17.00
CA GLN A 16 -10.02 -17.91 -15.61
C GLN A 16 -11.16 -18.18 -14.63
N ILE A 17 -12.34 -17.56 -14.83
CA ILE A 17 -13.52 -17.81 -14.01
C ILE A 17 -13.92 -19.29 -14.10
N LEU A 18 -13.94 -19.85 -15.30
CA LEU A 18 -14.27 -21.26 -15.50
C LEU A 18 -13.27 -22.17 -14.76
N SER A 19 -11.96 -21.91 -14.87
CA SER A 19 -10.93 -22.66 -14.14
C SER A 19 -11.09 -22.55 -12.62
N MET A 20 -11.42 -21.36 -12.09
CA MET A 20 -11.70 -21.16 -10.67
C MET A 20 -12.94 -21.93 -10.21
N LEU A 21 -14.03 -21.89 -10.98
CA LEU A 21 -15.26 -22.62 -10.69
C LEU A 21 -15.05 -24.14 -10.73
N VAL A 22 -14.28 -24.64 -11.69
CA VAL A 22 -13.92 -26.07 -11.77
C VAL A 22 -13.08 -26.48 -10.56
N ALA A 23 -12.06 -25.70 -10.20
CA ALA A 23 -11.23 -25.97 -9.03
C ALA A 23 -12.07 -25.98 -7.74
N LEU A 24 -12.95 -24.98 -7.56
CA LEU A 24 -13.84 -24.93 -6.41
C LEU A 24 -14.86 -26.07 -6.40
N GLY A 25 -15.35 -26.49 -7.57
CA GLY A 25 -16.23 -27.65 -7.73
C GLY A 25 -15.55 -28.95 -7.30
N LEU A 26 -14.27 -29.14 -7.65
CA LEU A 26 -13.48 -30.29 -7.20
C LEU A 26 -13.26 -30.27 -5.68
N VAL A 27 -12.96 -29.10 -5.11
CA VAL A 27 -12.81 -28.94 -3.65
C VAL A 27 -14.13 -29.22 -2.92
N ALA A 28 -15.25 -28.71 -3.45
CA ALA A 28 -16.58 -28.98 -2.92
C ALA A 28 -16.93 -30.48 -2.97
N ALA A 29 -16.62 -31.16 -4.07
CA ALA A 29 -16.79 -32.61 -4.18
C ALA A 29 -15.95 -33.36 -3.12
N GLY A 30 -14.70 -32.94 -2.92
CA GLY A 30 -13.84 -33.48 -1.86
C GLY A 30 -14.40 -33.26 -0.45
N LEU A 31 -14.93 -32.05 -0.16
CA LEU A 31 -15.58 -31.72 1.11
C LEU A 31 -16.83 -32.58 1.37
N VAL A 32 -17.63 -32.86 0.32
CA VAL A 32 -18.83 -33.72 0.42
C VAL A 32 -18.44 -35.17 0.71
N LEU A 33 -17.45 -35.71 -0.01
CA LEU A 33 -16.94 -37.07 0.20
C LEU A 33 -16.32 -37.24 1.60
N GLY A 34 -15.61 -36.22 2.08
CA GLY A 34 -14.93 -36.21 3.37
C GLY A 34 -15.78 -35.72 4.55
N ARG A 35 -17.10 -35.53 4.40
CA ARG A 35 -17.94 -34.81 5.38
C ARG A 35 -17.83 -35.35 6.81
N GLU A 36 -17.69 -36.67 6.98
CA GLU A 36 -17.69 -37.32 8.29
C GLU A 36 -16.36 -37.08 9.00
N VAL A 37 -15.26 -37.18 8.26
CA VAL A 37 -13.90 -36.84 8.74
C VAL A 37 -13.83 -35.35 9.11
N LEU A 38 -14.29 -34.47 8.21
CA LEU A 38 -14.29 -33.03 8.43
C LEU A 38 -15.11 -32.62 9.65
N ARG A 39 -16.27 -33.25 9.86
CA ARG A 39 -17.12 -32.98 11.03
C ARG A 39 -16.40 -33.36 12.34
N GLY A 40 -15.70 -34.49 12.38
CA GLY A 40 -14.90 -34.90 13.54
C GLY A 40 -13.78 -33.91 13.86
N ILE A 41 -13.09 -33.43 12.82
CA ILE A 41 -12.03 -32.42 12.96
C ILE A 41 -12.62 -31.11 13.50
N PHE A 42 -13.70 -30.62 12.88
CA PHE A 42 -14.30 -29.32 13.21
C PHE A 42 -14.80 -29.26 14.67
N LEU A 43 -15.44 -30.34 15.13
CA LEU A 43 -15.99 -30.42 16.49
C LEU A 43 -14.92 -30.49 17.59
N THR A 44 -13.69 -30.87 17.27
CA THR A 44 -12.64 -30.97 18.30
C THR A 44 -12.17 -29.61 18.78
N ASN A 45 -11.90 -28.68 17.85
CA ASN A 45 -11.58 -27.29 18.18
C ASN A 45 -12.46 -26.35 17.35
N PRO A 46 -13.71 -26.09 17.80
CA PRO A 46 -14.67 -25.31 17.06
C PRO A 46 -14.19 -23.90 16.77
N TRP A 47 -13.46 -23.28 17.71
CA TRP A 47 -12.98 -21.90 17.57
C TRP A 47 -11.93 -21.77 16.46
N LEU A 48 -10.87 -22.58 16.55
CA LEU A 48 -9.76 -22.50 15.60
C LEU A 48 -10.18 -22.98 14.19
N ASN A 49 -10.96 -24.06 14.10
CA ASN A 49 -11.43 -24.56 12.80
C ASN A 49 -12.47 -23.63 12.15
N SER A 50 -13.29 -22.93 12.95
CA SER A 50 -14.16 -21.87 12.44
C SER A 50 -13.35 -20.69 11.91
N ALA A 51 -12.27 -20.31 12.60
CA ALA A 51 -11.38 -19.26 12.12
C ALA A 51 -10.71 -19.67 10.79
N ILE A 52 -10.20 -20.89 10.67
CA ILE A 52 -9.63 -21.42 9.41
C ILE A 52 -10.68 -21.34 8.29
N SER A 53 -11.90 -21.80 8.56
CA SER A 53 -12.98 -21.80 7.57
C SER A 53 -13.40 -20.39 7.16
N ALA A 54 -13.44 -19.44 8.10
CA ALA A 54 -13.75 -18.04 7.81
C ALA A 54 -12.69 -17.39 6.91
N PHE A 55 -11.40 -17.58 7.24
CA PHE A 55 -10.30 -17.09 6.41
C PHE A 55 -10.25 -17.74 5.03
N PHE A 56 -10.59 -19.04 4.95
CA PHE A 56 -10.72 -19.75 3.69
C PHE A 56 -11.82 -19.14 2.80
N VAL A 57 -13.02 -18.95 3.35
CA VAL A 57 -14.13 -18.32 2.62
C VAL A 57 -13.76 -16.90 2.21
N LEU A 58 -13.14 -16.13 3.10
CA LEU A 58 -12.68 -14.78 2.79
C LEU A 58 -11.66 -14.77 1.64
N GLY A 59 -10.70 -15.69 1.64
CA GLY A 59 -9.71 -15.85 0.57
C GLY A 59 -10.35 -16.21 -0.78
N VAL A 60 -11.34 -17.11 -0.78
CA VAL A 60 -12.11 -17.45 -1.98
C VAL A 60 -12.86 -16.20 -2.49
N LEU A 61 -13.56 -15.49 -1.60
CA LEU A 61 -14.31 -14.28 -1.95
C LEU A 61 -13.41 -13.18 -2.53
N THR A 62 -12.23 -12.95 -1.94
CA THR A 62 -11.28 -11.95 -2.45
C THR A 62 -10.77 -12.30 -3.85
N CYS A 63 -10.49 -13.57 -4.13
CA CYS A 63 -10.10 -14.01 -5.48
C CYS A 63 -11.21 -13.73 -6.51
N PHE A 64 -12.48 -14.00 -6.17
CA PHE A 64 -13.60 -13.67 -7.05
C PHE A 64 -13.80 -12.16 -7.22
N TRP A 65 -13.63 -11.38 -6.14
CA TRP A 65 -13.70 -9.92 -6.21
C TRP A 65 -12.64 -9.34 -7.14
N GLN A 66 -11.39 -9.83 -7.11
CA GLN A 66 -10.34 -9.41 -8.05
C GLN A 66 -10.76 -9.64 -9.51
N VAL A 67 -11.34 -10.81 -9.81
CA VAL A 67 -11.79 -11.11 -11.19
C VAL A 67 -13.00 -10.27 -11.59
N ILE A 68 -13.94 -10.00 -10.67
CA ILE A 68 -15.07 -9.10 -10.93
C ILE A 68 -14.58 -7.66 -11.17
N ALA A 69 -13.62 -7.18 -10.37
CA ALA A 69 -12.99 -5.87 -10.55
C ALA A 69 -12.33 -5.76 -11.93
N LEU A 70 -11.69 -6.83 -12.39
CA LEU A 70 -11.11 -6.94 -13.73
C LEU A 70 -12.17 -6.86 -14.83
N ILE A 71 -13.26 -7.61 -14.74
CA ILE A 71 -14.37 -7.56 -15.72
C ILE A 71 -14.96 -6.16 -15.80
N ARG A 72 -15.18 -5.52 -14.63
CA ARG A 72 -15.69 -4.14 -14.57
C ARG A 72 -14.71 -3.16 -15.21
N SER A 73 -13.40 -3.36 -15.01
CA SER A 73 -12.34 -2.53 -15.61
C SER A 73 -12.32 -2.65 -17.13
N VAL A 74 -12.38 -3.88 -17.65
CA VAL A 74 -12.50 -4.14 -19.09
C VAL A 74 -13.76 -3.47 -19.68
N GLY A 75 -14.93 -3.72 -19.09
CA GLY A 75 -16.19 -3.15 -19.57
C GLY A 75 -16.24 -1.62 -19.50
N TRP A 76 -15.56 -1.02 -18.50
CA TRP A 76 -15.44 0.43 -18.40
C TRP A 76 -14.58 1.02 -19.52
N ILE A 77 -13.42 0.42 -19.87
CA ILE A 77 -12.58 0.92 -20.97
C ILE A 77 -13.31 0.82 -22.31
N GLU A 78 -13.98 -0.31 -22.58
CA GLU A 78 -14.77 -0.49 -23.80
C GLU A 78 -15.89 0.56 -23.92
N SER A 79 -16.60 0.83 -22.82
CA SER A 79 -17.62 1.88 -22.75
C SER A 79 -17.01 3.26 -22.95
N PHE A 80 -15.85 3.54 -22.32
CA PHE A 80 -15.18 4.83 -22.40
C PHE A 80 -14.76 5.15 -23.84
N VAL A 81 -14.17 4.20 -24.56
CA VAL A 81 -13.77 4.41 -25.96
C VAL A 81 -14.99 4.60 -26.87
N ARG A 82 -16.09 3.87 -26.63
CA ARG A 82 -17.30 4.01 -27.44
C ARG A 82 -18.08 5.30 -27.14
N THR A 83 -18.15 5.72 -25.88
CA THR A 83 -18.98 6.86 -25.45
C THR A 83 -18.37 7.58 -24.24
N PRO A 84 -17.34 8.44 -24.46
CA PRO A 84 -16.60 9.07 -23.36
C PRO A 84 -17.45 9.95 -22.44
N LYS A 85 -18.50 10.58 -22.99
CA LYS A 85 -19.33 11.58 -22.28
C LYS A 85 -20.39 10.99 -21.33
N THR A 86 -20.75 9.72 -21.48
CA THR A 86 -21.81 9.07 -20.70
C THR A 86 -21.28 7.93 -19.83
N THR A 87 -19.96 7.75 -19.77
CA THR A 87 -19.36 6.63 -19.04
C THR A 87 -19.39 6.94 -17.53
N GLY A 88 -19.92 5.99 -16.75
CA GLY A 88 -20.05 6.09 -15.29
C GLY A 88 -18.71 6.11 -14.53
N PRO A 89 -18.75 6.01 -13.19
CA PRO A 89 -17.55 6.06 -12.35
C PRO A 89 -16.56 4.94 -12.72
N ALA A 90 -15.28 5.29 -12.79
CA ALA A 90 -14.21 4.36 -13.12
C ALA A 90 -13.98 3.37 -11.97
N PRO A 91 -13.72 2.08 -12.27
CA PRO A 91 -13.28 1.10 -11.28
C PRO A 91 -11.98 1.52 -10.60
N GLY A 92 -11.73 1.03 -9.38
CA GLY A 92 -10.56 1.34 -8.55
C GLY A 92 -9.23 1.27 -9.31
N LEU A 93 -9.05 0.17 -10.05
CA LEU A 93 -7.86 -0.09 -10.88
C LEU A 93 -7.60 0.99 -11.96
N LEU A 94 -8.64 1.67 -12.44
CA LEU A 94 -8.56 2.58 -13.59
C LEU A 94 -8.74 4.06 -13.23
N LEU A 95 -8.84 4.39 -11.93
CA LEU A 95 -8.93 5.78 -11.48
C LEU A 95 -7.85 6.70 -12.10
N PRO A 96 -6.55 6.31 -12.10
CA PRO A 96 -5.49 7.15 -12.68
C PRO A 96 -5.65 7.39 -14.18
N LEU A 97 -6.11 6.37 -14.91
CA LEU A 97 -6.40 6.49 -16.33
C LEU A 97 -7.61 7.40 -16.57
N ALA A 98 -8.66 7.25 -15.75
CA ALA A 98 -9.91 7.99 -15.89
C ALA A 98 -9.74 9.51 -15.66
N THR A 99 -8.89 9.91 -14.71
CA THR A 99 -8.61 11.34 -14.45
C THR A 99 -7.88 11.99 -15.63
N LEU A 100 -6.90 11.30 -16.22
CA LEU A 100 -6.13 11.81 -17.36
C LEU A 100 -6.94 11.82 -18.67
N LEU A 101 -7.74 10.79 -18.92
CA LEU A 101 -8.59 10.77 -20.10
C LEU A 101 -9.74 11.80 -20.02
N ARG A 102 -10.21 12.12 -18.80
CA ARG A 102 -11.24 13.14 -18.58
C ARG A 102 -10.71 14.56 -18.74
N SER A 103 -9.46 14.83 -18.34
CA SER A 103 -8.86 16.17 -18.43
C SER A 103 -8.49 16.57 -19.86
N ARG A 104 -8.12 15.61 -20.73
CA ARG A 104 -7.67 15.90 -22.11
C ARG A 104 -8.76 15.82 -23.19
N GLY A 105 -9.97 15.39 -22.86
CA GLY A 105 -11.11 15.37 -23.79
C GLY A 105 -10.91 14.45 -25.00
N ALA A 106 -11.74 14.61 -26.04
CA ALA A 106 -11.81 13.71 -27.20
C ALA A 106 -10.59 13.74 -28.15
N ARG A 107 -9.59 14.59 -27.90
CA ARG A 107 -8.33 14.63 -28.65
C ARG A 107 -7.25 13.93 -27.84
N MET A 108 -7.12 12.62 -28.03
CA MET A 108 -6.22 11.72 -27.30
C MET A 108 -4.73 11.93 -27.65
N HIS A 109 -4.15 13.07 -27.30
CA HIS A 109 -2.69 13.22 -27.29
C HIS A 109 -2.16 12.83 -25.91
N ILE A 110 -1.83 11.55 -25.74
CA ILE A 110 -1.14 11.04 -24.56
C ILE A 110 0.35 11.02 -24.90
N SER A 111 1.19 11.67 -24.08
CA SER A 111 2.65 11.56 -24.26
C SER A 111 3.12 10.19 -23.76
N PRO A 112 4.21 9.64 -24.33
CA PRO A 112 4.77 8.36 -23.89
C PRO A 112 5.03 8.29 -22.37
N ASP A 113 5.53 9.38 -21.78
CA ASP A 113 5.80 9.46 -20.34
C ASP A 113 4.53 9.37 -19.49
N SER A 114 3.44 10.01 -19.93
CA SER A 114 2.14 9.90 -19.25
C SER A 114 1.57 8.49 -19.35
N ALA A 115 1.70 7.82 -20.50
CA ALA A 115 1.25 6.43 -20.66
C ALA A 115 2.02 5.48 -19.73
N ARG A 116 3.35 5.64 -19.63
CA ARG A 116 4.19 4.83 -18.75
C ARG A 116 3.84 5.03 -17.27
N SER A 117 3.66 6.27 -16.84
CA SER A 117 3.27 6.58 -15.46
C SER A 117 1.88 6.01 -15.10
N ILE A 118 0.93 6.00 -16.05
CA ILE A 118 -0.37 5.35 -15.84
C ILE A 118 -0.20 3.84 -15.68
N LEU A 119 0.55 3.21 -16.58
CA LEU A 119 0.79 1.76 -16.51
C LEU A 119 1.42 1.38 -15.18
N GLU A 120 2.43 2.11 -14.73
CA GLU A 120 3.05 1.89 -13.42
C GLU A 120 2.05 2.03 -12.28
N SER A 121 1.19 3.06 -12.30
CA SER A 121 0.15 3.24 -11.28
C SER A 121 -0.89 2.11 -11.30
N VAL A 122 -1.32 1.64 -12.48
CA VAL A 122 -2.25 0.50 -12.60
C VAL A 122 -1.58 -0.79 -12.15
N GLY A 123 -0.30 -0.98 -12.47
CA GLY A 123 0.50 -2.13 -12.00
C GLY A 123 0.57 -2.17 -10.48
N GLN A 124 0.89 -1.05 -9.84
CA GLN A 124 0.92 -0.93 -8.38
C GLN A 124 -0.44 -1.28 -7.76
N ARG A 125 -1.55 -0.80 -8.33
CA ARG A 125 -2.91 -1.14 -7.85
C ARG A 125 -3.23 -2.64 -7.97
N ILE A 126 -2.81 -3.28 -9.05
CA ILE A 126 -2.96 -4.73 -9.22
C ILE A 126 -2.17 -5.48 -8.14
N ASP A 127 -0.95 -5.04 -7.85
CA ASP A 127 -0.11 -5.67 -6.83
C ASP A 127 -0.65 -5.44 -5.40
N GLU A 128 -1.18 -4.25 -5.11
CA GLU A 128 -1.91 -3.95 -3.86
C GLU A 128 -3.11 -4.91 -3.67
N GLU A 129 -3.90 -5.15 -4.73
CA GLU A 129 -5.02 -6.10 -4.65
C GLU A 129 -4.56 -7.54 -4.39
N ARG A 130 -3.39 -7.95 -4.90
CA ARG A 130 -2.81 -9.29 -4.69
C ARG A 130 -2.31 -9.49 -3.27
N GLU A 131 -1.76 -8.45 -2.66
CA GLU A 131 -1.17 -8.51 -1.31
C GLU A 131 -2.17 -9.06 -0.29
N ILE A 132 -3.44 -8.64 -0.36
CA ILE A 132 -4.51 -9.12 0.52
C ILE A 132 -4.69 -10.64 0.42
N THR A 133 -4.69 -11.18 -0.80
CA THR A 133 -4.90 -12.63 -0.99
C THR A 133 -3.70 -13.44 -0.51
N ARG A 134 -2.48 -12.94 -0.77
CA ARG A 134 -1.26 -13.54 -0.24
C ARG A 134 -1.22 -13.53 1.28
N TYR A 135 -1.65 -12.43 1.89
CA TYR A 135 -1.77 -12.33 3.34
C TYR A 135 -2.74 -13.38 3.87
N LEU A 136 -3.96 -13.49 3.31
CA LEU A 136 -4.95 -14.49 3.72
C LEU A 136 -4.43 -15.93 3.58
N SER A 137 -3.73 -16.23 2.49
CA SER A 137 -3.10 -17.55 2.29
C SER A 137 -2.04 -17.84 3.36
N ASN A 138 -1.14 -16.89 3.64
CA ASN A 138 -0.14 -17.03 4.70
C ASN A 138 -0.79 -17.14 6.09
N THR A 139 -1.88 -16.42 6.34
CA THR A 139 -2.65 -16.51 7.59
C THR A 139 -3.30 -17.89 7.73
N LEU A 140 -3.78 -18.51 6.66
CA LEU A 140 -4.29 -19.90 6.69
C LEU A 140 -3.20 -20.91 7.06
N ILE A 141 -1.99 -20.74 6.51
CA ILE A 141 -0.81 -21.55 6.89
C ILE A 141 -0.52 -21.37 8.38
N PHE A 142 -0.47 -20.11 8.84
CA PHE A 142 -0.21 -19.78 10.24
C PHE A 142 -1.28 -20.35 11.18
N LEU A 143 -2.57 -20.25 10.83
CA LEU A 143 -3.66 -20.85 11.61
C LEU A 143 -3.56 -22.38 11.64
N GLY A 144 -3.13 -23.00 10.53
CA GLY A 144 -2.84 -24.44 10.52
C GLY A 144 -1.71 -24.82 11.49
N LEU A 145 -0.61 -24.07 11.47
CA LEU A 145 0.49 -24.23 12.43
C LEU A 145 0.05 -23.97 13.87
N LEU A 146 -0.84 -23.00 14.09
CA LEU A 146 -1.43 -22.74 15.41
C LEU A 146 -2.24 -23.95 15.91
N GLY A 147 -2.86 -24.71 15.01
CA GLY A 147 -3.54 -25.96 15.32
C GLY A 147 -2.59 -27.02 15.90
N THR A 148 -1.36 -27.14 15.39
CA THR A 148 -0.37 -28.08 15.96
C THR A 148 0.12 -27.61 17.31
N PHE A 149 0.35 -26.30 17.48
CA PHE A 149 0.73 -25.71 18.76
C PHE A 149 -0.34 -25.94 19.82
N TYR A 150 -1.61 -25.70 19.49
CA TYR A 150 -2.74 -25.98 20.37
C TYR A 150 -2.83 -27.46 20.76
N GLY A 151 -2.61 -28.35 19.78
CA GLY A 151 -2.48 -29.77 20.03
C GLY A 151 -1.45 -30.11 21.08
N LEU A 152 -0.21 -29.69 20.83
CA LEU A 152 0.90 -29.93 21.76
C LEU A 152 0.63 -29.35 23.14
N ALA A 153 0.04 -28.15 23.20
CA ALA A 153 -0.31 -27.50 24.46
C ALA A 153 -1.35 -28.28 25.28
N THR A 154 -2.22 -29.08 24.64
CA THR A 154 -3.21 -29.91 25.32
C THR A 154 -2.71 -31.34 25.58
N THR A 155 -1.90 -31.90 24.69
CA THR A 155 -1.37 -33.25 24.83
C THR A 155 -0.19 -33.35 25.79
N VAL A 156 0.67 -32.32 25.90
CA VAL A 156 1.82 -32.38 26.81
C VAL A 156 1.39 -32.49 28.29
N PRO A 157 0.43 -31.68 28.80
CA PRO A 157 -0.09 -31.86 30.15
C PRO A 157 -0.73 -33.22 30.37
N ALA A 158 -1.55 -33.69 29.42
CA ALA A 158 -2.20 -35.00 29.51
C ALA A 158 -1.20 -36.16 29.62
N LEU A 159 -0.08 -36.08 28.92
CA LEU A 159 1.03 -37.04 29.04
C LEU A 159 1.67 -37.00 30.43
N VAL A 160 1.89 -35.80 30.98
CA VAL A 160 2.44 -35.63 32.34
C VAL A 160 1.49 -36.22 33.38
N ASP A 161 0.19 -35.99 33.25
CA ASP A 161 -0.81 -36.55 34.15
C ASP A 161 -0.90 -38.07 34.04
N THR A 162 -0.80 -38.62 32.82
CA THR A 162 -0.71 -40.05 32.60
C THR A 162 0.50 -40.65 33.32
N ILE A 163 1.69 -40.03 33.18
CA ILE A 163 2.92 -40.48 33.86
C ILE A 163 2.76 -40.44 35.38
N ARG A 164 2.15 -39.39 35.93
CA ARG A 164 1.88 -39.25 37.37
C ARG A 164 0.88 -40.30 37.87
N SER A 165 -0.09 -40.67 37.05
CA SER A 165 -1.13 -41.66 37.42
C SER A 165 -0.63 -43.11 37.49
N LEU A 166 0.60 -43.36 37.01
CA LEU A 166 1.26 -44.66 37.07
C LEU A 166 2.00 -44.92 38.38
N ASP A 167 2.08 -43.92 39.28
CA ASP A 167 2.62 -44.12 40.63
C ASP A 167 1.62 -44.92 41.48
N PRO A 168 1.88 -46.19 41.83
CA PRO A 168 0.91 -47.06 42.46
C PRO A 168 0.58 -46.60 43.89
N SER A 169 -0.71 -46.52 44.23
CA SER A 169 -1.11 -46.43 45.64
C SER A 169 -0.98 -47.80 46.33
N GLU A 170 -0.63 -47.85 47.62
CA GLU A 170 -0.52 -49.12 48.36
C GLU A 170 -1.82 -49.94 48.25
N GLY A 171 -1.71 -51.16 47.72
CA GLY A 171 -2.83 -52.08 47.55
C GLY A 171 -3.57 -52.00 46.20
N GLU A 172 -3.11 -51.17 45.26
CA GLU A 172 -3.75 -51.03 43.95
C GLU A 172 -3.43 -52.21 42.99
N SER A 173 -4.46 -52.72 42.29
CA SER A 173 -4.30 -53.82 41.33
C SER A 173 -3.56 -53.36 40.06
N GLY A 174 -2.62 -54.18 39.54
CA GLY A 174 -1.89 -53.87 38.30
C GLY A 174 -2.78 -53.68 37.06
N THR A 175 -3.98 -54.27 37.05
CA THR A 175 -5.02 -54.05 36.02
C THR A 175 -5.52 -52.61 35.99
N ALA A 176 -5.70 -51.97 37.14
CA ALA A 176 -6.16 -50.58 37.22
C ALA A 176 -5.10 -49.59 36.68
N ILE A 177 -3.83 -49.87 36.96
CA ILE A 177 -2.70 -49.09 36.43
C ILE A 177 -2.61 -49.23 34.90
N PHE A 178 -2.83 -50.45 34.39
CA PHE A 178 -2.84 -50.69 32.95
C PHE A 178 -3.99 -49.99 32.23
N GLU A 179 -5.20 -49.98 32.81
CA GLU A 179 -6.35 -49.24 32.26
C GLU A 179 -6.07 -47.73 32.18
N ARG A 180 -5.45 -47.14 33.20
CA ARG A 180 -5.04 -45.72 33.18
C ARG A 180 -3.99 -45.44 32.12
N LEU A 181 -2.99 -46.32 31.96
CA LEU A 181 -1.99 -46.21 30.90
C LEU A 181 -2.65 -46.22 29.52
N GLN A 182 -3.57 -47.16 29.30
CA GLN A 182 -4.30 -47.28 28.04
C GLN A 182 -5.11 -46.02 27.74
N GLN A 183 -5.88 -45.52 28.71
CA GLN A 183 -6.66 -44.28 28.55
C GLN A 183 -5.77 -43.05 28.28
N GLY A 184 -4.64 -42.93 28.98
CA GLY A 184 -3.70 -41.83 28.76
C GLY A 184 -3.07 -41.85 27.37
N LEU A 185 -2.70 -43.03 26.87
CA LEU A 185 -2.19 -43.19 25.50
C LEU A 185 -3.25 -42.90 24.44
N GLU A 186 -4.50 -43.34 24.65
CA GLU A 186 -5.61 -43.06 23.74
C GLU A 186 -5.93 -41.57 23.66
N ALA A 187 -5.98 -40.88 24.81
CA ALA A 187 -6.15 -39.43 24.87
C ALA A 187 -5.03 -38.69 24.14
N GLN A 188 -3.78 -39.14 24.30
CA GLN A 188 -2.62 -38.55 23.62
C GLN A 188 -2.67 -38.71 22.10
N LEU A 189 -3.02 -39.91 21.63
CA LEU A 189 -3.17 -40.19 20.20
C LEU A 189 -4.32 -39.39 19.58
N GLY A 190 -5.44 -39.25 20.31
CA GLY A 190 -6.58 -38.42 19.89
C GLY A 190 -6.23 -36.93 19.80
N GLY A 191 -5.56 -36.38 20.82
CA GLY A 191 -5.13 -34.98 20.84
C GLY A 191 -4.11 -34.66 19.74
N MET A 192 -3.20 -35.59 19.43
CA MET A 192 -2.25 -35.42 18.33
C MET A 192 -2.92 -35.47 16.96
N GLY A 193 -3.84 -36.43 16.74
CA GLY A 193 -4.55 -36.57 15.48
C GLY A 193 -5.41 -35.36 15.13
N THR A 194 -6.03 -34.74 16.13
CA THR A 194 -6.89 -33.57 15.95
C THR A 194 -6.09 -32.30 15.65
N ALA A 195 -4.96 -32.12 16.32
CA ALA A 195 -4.00 -31.05 16.05
C ALA A 195 -3.42 -31.11 14.63
N PHE A 196 -3.01 -32.31 14.22
CA PHE A 196 -2.50 -32.55 12.88
C PHE A 196 -3.57 -32.29 11.81
N SER A 197 -4.80 -32.74 12.07
CA SER A 197 -5.91 -32.56 11.13
C SER A 197 -6.28 -31.09 10.92
N SER A 198 -6.22 -30.27 11.97
CA SER A 198 -6.44 -28.83 11.85
C SER A 198 -5.34 -28.13 11.05
N SER A 199 -4.08 -28.57 11.21
CA SER A 199 -2.96 -28.11 10.38
C SER A 199 -3.13 -28.46 8.91
N LEU A 200 -3.54 -29.70 8.63
CA LEU A 200 -3.84 -30.14 7.28
C LEU A 200 -4.97 -29.31 6.64
N LEU A 201 -6.00 -28.96 7.41
CA LEU A 201 -7.10 -28.10 6.95
C LEU A 201 -6.59 -26.70 6.56
N GLY A 202 -5.75 -26.08 7.40
CA GLY A 202 -5.15 -24.77 7.12
C GLY A 202 -4.26 -24.78 5.87
N LEU A 203 -3.38 -25.77 5.75
CA LEU A 203 -2.48 -25.94 4.60
C LEU A 203 -3.23 -26.27 3.30
N ALA A 204 -4.23 -27.15 3.36
CA ALA A 204 -5.08 -27.45 2.21
C ALA A 204 -5.87 -26.20 1.78
N GLY A 205 -6.40 -25.44 2.75
CA GLY A 205 -7.08 -24.17 2.52
C GLY A 205 -6.17 -23.16 1.81
N SER A 206 -4.94 -22.96 2.29
CA SER A 206 -3.98 -22.04 1.66
C SER A 206 -3.60 -22.47 0.25
N LEU A 207 -3.48 -23.78 0.00
CA LEU A 207 -3.19 -24.30 -1.34
C LEU A 207 -4.32 -24.00 -2.32
N VAL A 208 -5.57 -24.20 -1.90
CA VAL A 208 -6.74 -23.89 -2.72
C VAL A 208 -6.83 -22.39 -3.00
N VAL A 209 -6.68 -21.54 -1.98
CA VAL A 209 -6.68 -20.08 -2.16
C VAL A 209 -5.54 -19.64 -3.06
N GLY A 210 -4.33 -20.19 -2.89
CA GLY A 210 -3.18 -19.91 -3.75
C GLY A 210 -3.38 -20.33 -5.21
N LEU A 211 -4.06 -21.45 -5.46
CA LEU A 211 -4.44 -21.86 -6.81
C LEU A 211 -5.44 -20.87 -7.44
N LEU A 212 -6.43 -20.41 -6.68
CA LEU A 212 -7.39 -19.40 -7.14
C LEU A 212 -6.70 -18.05 -7.41
N GLU A 213 -5.77 -17.64 -6.55
CA GLU A 213 -4.95 -16.44 -6.73
C GLU A 213 -4.15 -16.52 -8.04
N LEU A 214 -3.56 -17.68 -8.34
CA LEU A 214 -2.83 -17.90 -9.59
C LEU A 214 -3.73 -17.66 -10.82
N PHE A 215 -4.98 -18.15 -10.80
CA PHE A 215 -5.91 -17.90 -11.91
C PHE A 215 -6.32 -16.43 -12.03
N ALA A 216 -6.58 -15.75 -10.92
CA ALA A 216 -6.87 -14.32 -10.91
C ALA A 216 -5.68 -13.49 -11.44
N SER A 217 -4.47 -13.80 -10.97
CA SER A 217 -3.21 -13.17 -11.37
C SER A 217 -2.93 -13.30 -12.87
N HIS A 218 -3.21 -14.47 -13.47
CA HIS A 218 -3.13 -14.63 -14.92
C HIS A 218 -4.07 -13.69 -15.68
N GLY A 219 -5.28 -13.45 -15.17
CA GLY A 219 -6.24 -12.50 -15.74
C GLY A 219 -5.71 -11.07 -15.67
N GLN A 220 -5.24 -10.64 -14.49
CA GLN A 220 -4.68 -9.31 -14.27
C GLN A 220 -3.44 -9.06 -15.15
N ASN A 221 -2.50 -10.03 -15.23
CA ASN A 221 -1.30 -9.91 -16.06
C ASN A 221 -1.63 -9.79 -17.55
N ARG A 222 -2.67 -10.49 -18.02
CA ARG A 222 -3.16 -10.35 -19.40
C ARG A 222 -3.70 -8.95 -19.63
N PHE A 223 -4.60 -8.50 -18.76
CA PHE A 223 -5.19 -7.17 -18.86
C PHE A 223 -4.14 -6.05 -18.84
N TYR A 224 -3.13 -6.15 -17.99
CA TYR A 224 -2.03 -5.19 -17.94
C TYR A 224 -1.31 -5.09 -19.31
N ARG A 225 -0.98 -6.23 -19.92
CA ARG A 225 -0.37 -6.27 -21.26
C ARG A 225 -1.28 -5.71 -22.34
N GLU A 226 -2.57 -6.06 -22.31
CA GLU A 226 -3.56 -5.52 -23.26
C GLU A 226 -3.71 -4.00 -23.10
N LEU A 227 -3.63 -3.49 -21.86
CA LEU A 227 -3.67 -2.05 -21.57
C LEU A 227 -2.42 -1.33 -22.10
N GLU A 228 -1.25 -1.94 -21.93
CA GLU A 228 0.02 -1.44 -22.46
C GLU A 228 -0.02 -1.36 -24.00
N GLU A 229 -0.45 -2.43 -24.66
CA GLU A 229 -0.59 -2.48 -26.12
C GLU A 229 -1.57 -1.41 -26.63
N TRP A 230 -2.72 -1.26 -25.97
CA TRP A 230 -3.70 -0.24 -26.32
C TRP A 230 -3.16 1.20 -26.15
N LEU A 231 -2.52 1.50 -25.02
CA LEU A 231 -1.90 2.82 -24.80
C LEU A 231 -0.81 3.11 -25.84
N SER A 232 0.00 2.11 -26.21
CA SER A 232 1.04 2.26 -27.23
C SER A 232 0.47 2.60 -28.63
N THR A 233 -0.73 2.14 -28.94
CA THR A 233 -1.40 2.43 -30.21
C THR A 233 -1.88 3.89 -30.25
N ILE A 234 -2.40 4.40 -29.13
CA ILE A 234 -2.89 5.78 -29.02
C ILE A 234 -1.73 6.78 -29.04
N THR A 235 -0.61 6.46 -28.39
CA THR A 235 0.56 7.33 -28.38
C THR A 235 1.19 7.45 -29.79
N ARG A 236 1.27 6.35 -30.56
CA ARG A 236 1.78 6.36 -31.95
C ARG A 236 0.89 7.17 -32.90
N LEU A 237 -0.44 7.05 -32.80
CA LEU A 237 -1.37 7.85 -33.63
C LEU A 237 -1.27 9.35 -33.35
N GLY A 238 -0.97 9.72 -32.09
CA GLY A 238 -0.79 11.11 -31.68
C GLY A 238 0.36 11.84 -32.40
N TYR A 239 1.39 11.12 -32.84
CA TYR A 239 2.50 11.66 -33.63
C TYR A 239 2.16 11.75 -35.12
N ALA A 240 1.55 10.72 -35.71
CA ALA A 240 1.21 10.69 -37.14
C ALA A 240 0.13 11.74 -37.54
N SER A 241 -0.77 12.07 -36.61
CA SER A 241 -1.86 13.04 -36.85
C SER A 241 -1.38 14.51 -36.88
N GLY A 242 -0.10 14.76 -36.54
CA GLY A 242 0.48 16.11 -36.50
C GLY A 242 1.09 16.59 -37.82
N GLU A 243 1.26 15.71 -38.81
CA GLU A 243 2.02 16.01 -40.04
C GLU A 243 1.18 15.96 -41.34
N GLU A 244 -0.06 15.46 -41.32
CA GLU A 244 -0.84 15.23 -42.55
C GLU A 244 -2.10 16.10 -42.64
N GLN A 245 -1.95 17.41 -42.88
CA GLN A 245 -3.06 18.17 -43.46
C GLN A 245 -2.58 19.43 -44.22
N GLN A 246 -2.19 19.25 -45.48
CA GLN A 246 -2.24 20.36 -46.45
C GLN A 246 -2.65 19.82 -47.84
N PRO A 247 -3.72 20.35 -48.46
CA PRO A 247 -4.14 19.89 -49.77
C PRO A 247 -3.19 20.45 -50.83
N ALA A 248 -2.72 19.56 -51.71
CA ALA A 248 -1.91 19.93 -52.86
C ALA A 248 -2.72 20.79 -53.84
N SER A 249 -2.33 22.06 -53.98
CA SER A 249 -2.70 22.90 -55.12
C SER A 249 -1.44 23.28 -55.90
N ASN A 250 -1.43 22.89 -57.17
CA ASN A 250 -0.37 23.10 -58.17
C ASN A 250 0.11 24.56 -58.25
N GLY A 251 1.43 24.75 -58.24
CA GLY A 251 2.09 26.01 -58.61
C GLY A 251 3.50 26.14 -58.05
N ASP A 252 4.51 25.82 -58.86
CA ASP A 252 5.95 25.77 -58.52
C ASP A 252 6.56 27.13 -58.06
N GLY A 253 5.78 28.21 -58.08
CA GLY A 253 6.17 29.53 -57.55
C GLY A 253 5.62 29.85 -56.14
N GLY A 254 4.64 29.11 -55.64
CA GLY A 254 4.02 29.34 -54.33
C GLY A 254 4.77 28.71 -53.16
N LEU A 255 5.53 27.64 -53.42
CA LEU A 255 6.26 26.87 -52.41
C LEU A 255 7.40 27.66 -51.77
N LEU A 256 8.14 28.45 -52.55
CA LEU A 256 9.24 29.29 -52.03
C LEU A 256 8.74 30.48 -51.22
N ALA A 257 7.66 31.14 -51.66
CA ALA A 257 7.04 32.23 -50.92
C ALA A 257 6.38 31.72 -49.61
N GLN A 258 5.68 30.58 -49.66
CA GLN A 258 5.13 29.94 -48.47
C GLN A 258 6.20 29.38 -47.53
N MET A 259 7.32 28.84 -48.04
CA MET A 259 8.42 28.40 -47.18
C MET A 259 9.09 29.56 -46.46
N VAL A 260 9.21 30.72 -47.10
CA VAL A 260 9.78 31.93 -46.48
C VAL A 260 8.82 32.53 -45.44
N GLU A 261 7.52 32.62 -45.75
CA GLU A 261 6.50 33.04 -44.78
C GLU A 261 6.41 32.06 -43.61
N HIS A 262 6.47 30.75 -43.89
CA HIS A 262 6.48 29.70 -42.88
C HIS A 262 7.77 29.73 -42.04
N LEU A 263 8.93 30.04 -42.64
CA LEU A 263 10.17 30.25 -41.87
C LEU A 263 10.08 31.49 -40.99
N GLY A 264 9.42 32.55 -41.46
CA GLY A 264 9.17 33.79 -40.71
C GLY A 264 8.32 33.53 -39.47
N GLU A 265 7.14 32.93 -39.65
CA GLU A 265 6.25 32.57 -38.53
C GLU A 265 6.88 31.54 -37.58
N ARG A 266 7.66 30.58 -38.11
CA ARG A 266 8.36 29.59 -37.28
C ARG A 266 9.52 30.20 -36.50
N MET A 267 10.26 31.15 -37.06
CA MET A 267 11.33 31.86 -36.36
C MET A 267 10.79 32.79 -35.29
N GLU A 268 9.65 33.45 -35.55
CA GLU A 268 8.97 34.29 -34.55
C GLU A 268 8.38 33.45 -33.42
N GLY A 269 7.76 32.31 -33.76
CA GLY A 269 7.31 31.32 -32.78
C GLY A 269 8.46 30.70 -31.97
N LEU A 270 9.61 30.44 -32.58
CA LEU A 270 10.80 29.94 -31.89
C LEU A 270 11.42 31.01 -30.98
N SER A 271 11.49 32.27 -31.42
CA SER A 271 11.98 33.39 -30.60
C SER A 271 11.11 33.60 -29.37
N LEU A 272 9.78 33.59 -29.53
CA LEU A 272 8.83 33.69 -28.43
C LEU A 272 8.90 32.47 -27.51
N ALA A 273 9.03 31.25 -28.05
CA ALA A 273 9.17 30.02 -27.27
C ALA A 273 10.49 29.96 -26.49
N VAL A 274 11.60 30.40 -27.08
CA VAL A 274 12.92 30.49 -26.41
C VAL A 274 12.89 31.57 -25.33
N GLY A 275 12.23 32.71 -25.57
CA GLY A 275 12.00 33.74 -24.56
C GLY A 275 11.20 33.21 -23.38
N ALA A 276 10.06 32.56 -23.65
CA ALA A 276 9.20 31.96 -22.63
C ALA A 276 9.90 30.81 -21.87
N ALA A 277 10.69 29.98 -22.57
CA ALA A 277 11.49 28.92 -21.95
C ALA A 277 12.62 29.49 -21.08
N GLY A 278 13.23 30.60 -21.48
CA GLY A 278 14.22 31.33 -20.68
C GLY A 278 13.60 31.89 -19.39
N GLU A 279 12.40 32.46 -19.48
CA GLU A 279 11.64 32.97 -18.33
C GLU A 279 11.29 31.84 -17.35
N ALA A 280 10.71 30.75 -17.84
CA ALA A 280 10.34 29.58 -17.04
C ALA A 280 11.57 28.91 -16.38
N ARG A 281 12.71 28.89 -17.08
CA ARG A 281 13.96 28.36 -16.54
C ARG A 281 14.50 29.23 -15.41
N ARG A 282 14.50 30.56 -15.54
CA ARG A 282 14.91 31.48 -14.46
C ARG A 282 14.00 31.36 -13.24
N GLU A 283 12.71 31.23 -13.46
CA GLU A 283 11.74 31.02 -12.39
C GLU A 283 11.98 29.69 -11.66
N SER A 284 12.26 28.61 -12.39
CA SER A 284 12.64 27.32 -11.81
C SER A 284 13.95 27.40 -11.03
N GLU A 285 14.96 28.09 -11.54
CA GLU A 285 16.25 28.29 -10.86
C GLU A 285 16.06 29.10 -9.55
N ALA A 286 15.23 30.14 -9.55
CA ALA A 286 14.89 30.90 -8.35
C ALA A 286 14.16 30.04 -7.30
N ARG A 287 13.25 29.17 -7.73
CA ARG A 287 12.53 28.23 -6.84
C ARG A 287 13.46 27.18 -6.22
N ILE A 288 14.40 26.64 -7.01
CA ILE A 288 15.42 25.69 -6.52
C ILE A 288 16.35 26.39 -5.51
N ALA A 289 16.73 27.64 -5.76
CA ALA A 289 17.53 28.41 -4.82
C ALA A 289 16.79 28.62 -3.47
N ALA A 290 15.51 28.98 -3.50
CA ALA A 290 14.69 29.15 -2.29
C ALA A 290 14.50 27.84 -1.49
N LEU A 291 14.34 26.71 -2.19
CA LEU A 291 14.29 25.39 -1.55
C LEU A 291 15.63 25.04 -0.90
N THR A 292 16.73 25.27 -1.62
CA THR A 292 18.09 24.98 -1.12
C THR A 292 18.41 25.82 0.11
N GLU A 293 18.04 27.10 0.12
CA GLU A 293 18.21 27.99 1.27
C GLU A 293 17.40 27.53 2.49
N THR A 294 16.17 27.08 2.26
CA THR A 294 15.31 26.57 3.35
C THR A 294 15.84 25.24 3.91
N LEU A 295 16.35 24.36 3.04
CA LEU A 295 17.00 23.12 3.47
C LEU A 295 18.31 23.37 4.20
N ALA A 296 19.11 24.36 3.76
CA ALA A 296 20.33 24.76 4.46
C ALA A 296 20.02 25.27 5.87
N ARG A 297 18.98 26.09 6.04
CA ARG A 297 18.53 26.54 7.38
C ARG A 297 18.09 25.39 8.28
N ILE A 298 17.36 24.40 7.75
CA ILE A 298 16.96 23.22 8.50
C ILE A 298 18.19 22.40 8.90
N ALA A 299 19.15 22.22 7.99
CA ALA A 299 20.38 21.47 8.25
C ALA A 299 21.28 22.15 9.30
N GLU A 300 21.43 23.48 9.26
CA GLU A 300 22.16 24.25 10.27
C GLU A 300 21.49 24.16 11.66
N ARG A 301 20.15 24.12 11.70
CA ARG A 301 19.39 23.97 12.95
C ARG A 301 19.44 22.55 13.52
N MET A 302 19.64 21.55 12.66
CA MET A 302 19.81 20.14 13.02
C MET A 302 21.29 19.76 13.27
N ASP A 303 22.12 20.70 13.72
CA ASP A 303 23.52 20.41 14.02
C ASP A 303 23.63 19.29 15.10
N PRO A 304 24.10 18.08 14.72
CA PRO A 304 24.20 16.96 15.64
C PRO A 304 25.20 17.23 16.77
N ALA A 305 26.14 18.16 16.57
CA ALA A 305 27.09 18.57 17.60
C ALA A 305 26.41 19.39 18.71
N ALA A 306 25.47 20.27 18.34
CA ALA A 306 24.69 21.05 19.31
C ALA A 306 23.75 20.16 20.14
N GLU A 307 23.12 19.17 19.50
CA GLU A 307 22.27 18.16 20.18
C GLU A 307 23.09 17.26 21.11
N ARG A 308 24.25 16.76 20.65
CA ARG A 308 25.16 15.98 21.51
C ARG A 308 25.69 16.78 22.69
N ALA A 309 26.09 18.04 22.49
CA ALA A 309 26.54 18.91 23.57
C ALA A 309 25.42 19.22 24.57
N ALA A 310 24.16 19.27 24.13
CA ALA A 310 23.00 19.42 25.02
C ALA A 310 22.75 18.13 25.83
N LEU A 311 22.83 16.96 25.19
CA LEU A 311 22.70 15.65 25.87
C LEU A 311 23.82 15.41 26.88
N GLU A 312 25.07 15.78 26.56
CA GLU A 312 26.20 15.73 27.50
C GLU A 312 25.98 16.65 28.71
N ARG A 313 25.51 17.89 28.50
CA ARG A 313 25.16 18.80 29.60
C ARG A 313 24.04 18.26 30.49
N VAL A 314 23.06 17.56 29.91
CA VAL A 314 21.99 16.89 30.67
C VAL A 314 22.53 15.70 31.46
N ALA A 315 23.39 14.87 30.85
CA ALA A 315 24.02 13.74 31.53
C ALA A 315 24.90 14.20 32.70
N GLU A 316 25.70 15.25 32.52
CA GLU A 316 26.46 15.86 33.61
C GLU A 316 25.56 16.45 34.70
N GLY A 317 24.42 17.04 34.33
CA GLY A 317 23.42 17.53 35.28
C GLY A 317 22.83 16.40 36.11
N GLN A 318 22.50 15.27 35.47
CA GLN A 318 21.97 14.08 36.15
C GLN A 318 22.99 13.45 37.09
N GLU A 319 24.27 13.39 36.69
CA GLU A 319 25.34 12.89 37.56
C GLU A 319 25.52 13.77 38.80
N ARG A 320 25.46 15.10 38.65
CA ARG A 320 25.52 16.04 39.79
C ARG A 320 24.33 15.89 40.73
N VAL A 321 23.12 15.67 40.19
CA VAL A 321 21.90 15.44 40.98
C VAL A 321 21.96 14.09 41.69
N HIS A 322 22.40 13.03 41.00
CA HIS A 322 22.60 11.71 41.58
C HIS A 322 23.60 11.75 42.74
N ALA A 323 24.77 12.36 42.54
CA ALA A 323 25.75 12.54 43.60
C ALA A 323 25.25 13.42 44.76
N ALA A 324 24.36 14.39 44.49
CA ALA A 324 23.72 15.17 45.56
C ALA A 324 22.69 14.34 46.35
N LEU A 325 21.96 13.44 45.68
CA LEU A 325 21.02 12.49 46.28
C LEU A 325 21.74 11.43 47.13
N GLU A 326 22.86 10.87 46.66
CA GLU A 326 23.67 9.92 47.43
C GLU A 326 24.23 10.57 48.71
N ARG A 327 24.81 11.77 48.60
CA ARG A 327 25.29 12.51 49.79
C ARG A 327 24.16 12.90 50.75
N ALA A 328 22.95 13.14 50.23
CA ALA A 328 21.77 13.40 51.05
C ALA A 328 21.22 12.12 51.71
N ALA A 329 21.43 10.96 51.12
CA ALA A 329 21.07 9.65 51.69
C ALA A 329 22.04 9.20 52.80
N GLU A 330 23.32 9.61 52.71
CA GLU A 330 24.33 9.35 53.74
C GLU A 330 24.19 10.26 54.98
N GLY A 331 23.51 11.40 54.85
CA GLY A 331 23.21 12.33 55.95
C GLY A 331 21.84 12.06 56.59
N GLY A 332 21.85 11.52 57.82
CA GLY A 332 20.63 11.16 58.57
C GLY A 332 19.57 12.27 58.66
N ASN A 333 18.31 11.85 58.46
CA ASN A 333 17.02 12.56 58.56
C ASN A 333 17.00 13.90 59.32
N ASP A 334 17.35 14.99 58.63
CA ASP A 334 17.17 16.34 59.15
C ASP A 334 16.18 17.18 58.32
N SER A 335 15.51 18.11 58.99
CA SER A 335 14.52 19.03 58.39
C SER A 335 15.09 19.83 57.19
N GLU A 336 16.40 20.03 57.17
CA GLU A 336 17.15 20.65 56.09
C GLU A 336 17.18 19.80 54.81
N THR A 337 17.34 18.48 54.92
CA THR A 337 17.28 17.55 53.77
C THR A 337 15.90 17.58 53.12
N ARG A 338 14.83 17.65 53.93
CA ARG A 338 13.44 17.79 53.43
C ARG A 338 13.20 19.14 52.74
N MET A 339 13.75 20.23 53.26
CA MET A 339 13.62 21.55 52.62
C MET A 339 14.43 21.63 51.32
N ARG A 340 15.60 20.98 51.27
CA ARG A 340 16.42 20.86 50.05
C ARG A 340 15.73 19.99 48.98
N LEU A 341 15.12 18.88 49.35
CA LEU A 341 14.32 18.05 48.42
C LEU A 341 13.12 18.82 47.86
N ARG A 342 12.40 19.57 48.69
CA ARG A 342 11.29 20.42 48.22
C ARG A 342 11.78 21.53 47.27
N ASN A 343 12.96 22.11 47.52
CA ASN A 343 13.56 23.09 46.61
C ASN A 343 14.00 22.44 45.29
N MET A 344 14.49 21.20 45.31
CA MET A 344 14.80 20.43 44.09
C MET A 344 13.55 20.13 43.27
N ASP A 345 12.43 19.75 43.90
CA ASP A 345 11.15 19.56 43.20
C ASP A 345 10.68 20.83 42.49
N VAL A 346 10.80 21.98 43.16
CA VAL A 346 10.45 23.28 42.55
C VAL A 346 11.37 23.62 41.39
N GLN A 347 12.67 23.35 41.49
CA GLN A 347 13.61 23.55 40.38
C GLN A 347 13.38 22.58 39.23
N LEU A 348 13.06 21.31 39.50
CA LEU A 348 12.73 20.31 38.48
C LEU A 348 11.44 20.67 37.75
N LEU A 349 10.42 21.16 38.46
CA LEU A 349 9.20 21.66 37.83
C LEU A 349 9.49 22.86 36.92
N ARG A 350 10.33 23.80 37.36
CA ARG A 350 10.71 24.96 36.55
C ARG A 350 11.53 24.58 35.32
N ILE A 351 12.45 23.62 35.44
CA ILE A 351 13.21 23.08 34.30
C ILE A 351 12.28 22.33 33.34
N LEU A 352 11.33 21.54 33.84
CA LEU A 352 10.33 20.87 33.00
C LEU A 352 9.46 21.87 32.25
N GLU A 353 9.10 22.98 32.90
CA GLU A 353 8.32 24.06 32.29
C GLU A 353 9.15 24.81 31.23
N GLU A 354 10.42 25.10 31.46
CA GLU A 354 11.34 25.68 30.47
C GLU A 354 11.59 24.72 29.29
N ILE A 355 11.74 23.42 29.54
CA ILE A 355 11.87 22.40 28.48
C ILE A 355 10.57 22.27 27.68
N ALA A 356 9.41 22.31 28.34
CA ALA A 356 8.12 22.27 27.69
C ALA A 356 7.90 23.52 26.83
N ALA A 357 8.25 24.70 27.35
CA ALA A 357 8.18 25.98 26.63
C ALA A 357 9.12 25.99 25.42
N GLY A 358 10.39 25.61 25.58
CA GLY A 358 11.35 25.52 24.48
C GLY A 358 10.94 24.52 23.39
N ARG A 359 10.29 23.42 23.78
CA ARG A 359 9.70 22.47 22.81
C ARG A 359 8.53 23.07 22.04
N GLN A 360 7.66 23.83 22.70
CA GLN A 360 6.54 24.52 22.03
C GLN A 360 7.05 25.60 21.08
N GLU A 361 8.10 26.33 21.45
CA GLU A 361 8.76 27.32 20.60
C GLU A 361 9.40 26.67 19.36
N MET A 362 10.16 25.58 19.55
CA MET A 362 10.70 24.78 18.44
C MET A 362 9.61 24.24 17.51
N LEU A 363 8.49 23.75 18.06
CA LEU A 363 7.36 23.27 17.26
C LEU A 363 6.65 24.41 16.51
N ALA A 364 6.56 25.59 17.10
CA ALA A 364 5.99 26.78 16.45
C ALA A 364 6.86 27.26 15.29
N GLU A 365 8.19 27.24 15.46
CA GLU A 365 9.14 27.55 14.39
C GLU A 365 9.10 26.50 13.28
N LEU A 366 9.12 25.20 13.62
CA LEU A 366 8.98 24.12 12.63
C LEU A 366 7.67 24.21 11.84
N ARG A 367 6.57 24.60 12.50
CA ARG A 367 5.29 24.84 11.83
C ARG A 367 5.36 26.02 10.87
N THR A 368 6.12 27.06 11.21
CA THR A 368 6.34 28.23 10.36
C THR A 368 7.19 27.86 9.14
N ASP A 369 8.25 27.09 9.34
CA ASP A 369 9.12 26.60 8.26
C ASP A 369 8.38 25.64 7.32
N LEU A 370 7.57 24.72 7.87
CA LEU A 370 6.69 23.84 7.10
C LEU A 370 5.62 24.62 6.34
N ALA A 371 5.06 25.69 6.93
CA ALA A 371 4.12 26.55 6.24
C ALA A 371 4.80 27.28 5.07
N GLY A 372 6.03 27.76 5.25
CA GLY A 372 6.86 28.34 4.18
C GLY A 372 7.12 27.36 3.03
N LEU A 373 7.56 26.15 3.36
CA LEU A 373 7.72 25.05 2.40
C LEU A 373 6.40 24.74 1.66
N SER A 374 5.29 24.66 2.39
CA SER A 374 3.98 24.39 1.79
C SER A 374 3.51 25.49 0.84
N ARG A 375 3.92 26.75 1.07
CA ARG A 375 3.60 27.90 0.23
C ARG A 375 4.37 27.82 -1.08
N VAL A 376 5.69 27.58 -0.99
CA VAL A 376 6.57 27.36 -2.14
C VAL A 376 6.11 26.14 -2.95
N LEU A 377 5.67 25.06 -2.29
CA LEU A 377 5.13 23.87 -2.95
C LEU A 377 3.80 24.12 -3.67
N ARG A 378 2.96 25.00 -3.12
CA ARG A 378 1.65 25.34 -3.69
C ARG A 378 1.76 26.28 -4.88
N GLU A 379 2.73 27.18 -4.85
CA GLU A 379 3.14 28.02 -5.98
C GLU A 379 3.80 27.20 -7.10
N THR A 380 4.41 26.05 -6.78
CA THR A 380 4.89 25.07 -7.78
C THR A 380 3.78 24.20 -8.37
N GLY A 381 2.63 24.04 -7.69
CA GLY A 381 1.51 23.20 -8.12
C GLY A 381 0.45 23.85 -9.03
N HIS A 382 0.59 25.13 -9.41
CA HIS A 382 -0.35 25.82 -10.30
C HIS A 382 0.24 26.04 -11.71
N PRO A 383 0.03 25.11 -12.65
CA PRO A 383 0.19 25.40 -14.07
C PRO A 383 -1.07 26.13 -14.58
N GLY A 384 -0.95 27.43 -14.87
CA GLY A 384 -1.84 28.12 -15.82
C GLY A 384 -3.27 28.44 -15.38
N GLY A 385 -3.45 29.49 -14.59
CA GLY A 385 -4.72 30.22 -14.51
C GLY A 385 -4.71 31.39 -15.49
N LEU A 386 -5.28 31.20 -16.69
CA LEU A 386 -5.54 32.28 -17.64
C LEU A 386 -6.35 33.40 -16.96
N ARG A 387 -5.71 34.56 -16.80
CA ARG A 387 -6.35 35.80 -16.38
C ARG A 387 -7.24 36.26 -17.53
N ALA A 388 -8.53 35.93 -17.45
CA ALA A 388 -9.53 36.45 -18.38
C ALA A 388 -9.55 37.98 -18.28
N THR A 389 -9.13 38.64 -19.36
CA THR A 389 -9.33 40.07 -19.60
C THR A 389 -10.84 40.31 -19.68
N ARG A 390 -11.37 41.00 -18.67
CA ARG A 390 -12.78 41.39 -18.60
C ARG A 390 -12.86 42.90 -18.77
N GLY A 391 -13.65 43.35 -19.74
CA GLY A 391 -14.35 44.62 -19.67
C GLY A 391 -13.65 45.81 -20.30
N HIS A 392 -14.06 46.09 -21.54
CA HIS A 392 -14.35 47.43 -22.09
C HIS A 392 -14.66 48.48 -21.01
N PRO A 393 -14.22 49.72 -21.21
CA PRO A 393 -15.14 50.83 -21.03
C PRO A 393 -15.21 51.73 -22.26
N ASP A 394 -16.43 52.20 -22.47
CA ASP A 394 -16.91 53.25 -23.36
C ASP A 394 -15.89 54.34 -23.73
N HIS A 395 -15.79 54.63 -25.03
CA HIS A 395 -16.15 55.93 -25.63
C HIS A 395 -16.07 55.91 -27.15
#